data_AF-A0A183UZC6-F1
#
_entry.id   AF-A0A183UZC6-F1
#
_cell.length_a   1.000
_cell.length_b   1.000
_cell.length_c   1.000
_cell.angle_alpha   90.00
_cell.angle_beta   90.00
_cell.angle_gamma   90.00
#
_symmetry.space_group_name_H-M   'P 1'
#
loop_
_entity.id
_entity.type
_entity.pdbx_description
1 polymer ?
#
loop_
_entity_poly.entity_id
_entity_poly.type
_entity_poly.pdbx_seq_one_letter_code
_entity_poly.pdbx_strand_id
1 'polypeptide(L)'
;MFGYRMVFSEVVGTLSFLQPQADDDFADRLHYYYTSTFLLVTAVLISLKMFGGRPIECWVPAEYKGGWEDYTEMFCWARSTYWVSFDEDIPEDISAREERMVSYYQWTPFFLVICAFFFYSPCLVWRLMYTKSGIRLKDIMQFATDKSNIQPASRRANVQGLSAHLSSIFKHRFRLGNKHPSHHRCLKLLNMRYFEAYLTLLYIFIKILYLLNVVGQMFLMNRFLQTDDYSLYGVEVLKDLLSGRPWTESGNFPRVTLCDMNIRILGNVQRHTVQCVLVINIFTEKVFILLWMWYCLLAIVSTFSCLSWLFFSVPFEQRKKFIARRLELADIEFKKKDFSAELDEFVREHIKLDGVFVLKMLTVHGGMLMCTEVVDNMWDNFLREQGNRLSLQSHSLRLLAKHTSNVPNHLNRPRIEEKARKEKRERHLEHQAWDLISWVVDVR
;
A
#
# COMPACT_ATOMS: atom_id res chain seq x y z
N MET A 1 28.99 24.84 13.60
CA MET A 1 28.62 24.59 12.19
C MET A 1 29.02 23.20 11.67
N PHE A 2 30.13 22.60 12.14
CA PHE A 2 30.56 21.25 11.72
C PHE A 2 29.66 20.08 12.17
N GLY A 3 29.07 20.13 13.37
CA GLY A 3 28.18 19.07 13.87
C GLY A 3 26.90 18.90 13.04
N TYR A 4 26.28 19.99 12.59
CA TYR A 4 25.03 19.95 11.82
C TYR A 4 25.19 19.32 10.43
N ARG A 5 26.35 19.49 9.77
CA ARG A 5 26.63 18.88 8.47
C ARG A 5 26.82 17.36 8.56
N MET A 6 27.45 16.88 9.63
CA MET A 6 27.70 15.45 9.85
C MET A 6 26.39 14.71 10.14
N VAL A 7 25.55 15.25 11.04
CA VAL A 7 24.22 14.71 11.34
C VAL A 7 23.34 14.70 10.09
N PHE A 8 23.35 15.77 9.29
CA PHE A 8 22.57 15.82 8.05
C PHE A 8 23.01 14.76 7.04
N SER A 9 24.32 14.55 6.85
CA SER A 9 24.85 13.53 5.94
C SER A 9 24.50 12.11 6.37
N GLU A 10 24.54 11.81 7.67
CA GLU A 10 24.16 10.48 8.18
C GLU A 10 22.64 10.26 8.13
N VAL A 11 21.84 11.29 8.38
CA VAL A 11 20.38 11.22 8.21
C VAL A 11 20.02 10.99 6.74
N VAL A 12 20.67 11.68 5.80
CA VAL A 12 20.44 11.44 4.35
C VAL A 12 20.93 10.05 3.93
N GLY A 13 22.06 9.59 4.48
CA GLY A 13 22.58 8.25 4.24
C GLY A 13 21.65 7.15 4.76
N THR A 14 21.07 7.33 5.94
CA THR A 14 20.07 6.40 6.49
C THR A 14 18.76 6.47 5.70
N LEU A 15 18.26 7.64 5.30
CA LEU A 15 17.06 7.76 4.47
C LEU A 15 17.18 7.10 3.07
N SER A 16 18.38 6.68 2.65
CA SER A 16 18.56 5.92 1.40
C SER A 16 17.78 4.59 1.38
N PHE A 17 17.46 3.98 2.54
CA PHE A 17 16.63 2.76 2.57
C PHE A 17 15.18 3.01 2.08
N LEU A 18 14.73 4.27 2.13
CA LEU A 18 13.40 4.68 1.68
C LEU A 18 13.35 4.96 0.17
N GLN A 19 14.45 4.81 -0.57
CA GLN A 19 14.48 5.14 -2.01
C GLN A 19 13.34 4.47 -2.78
N PRO A 20 12.68 5.23 -3.69
CA PRO A 20 11.65 4.69 -4.57
C PRO A 20 12.18 3.48 -5.35
N GLN A 21 11.43 2.38 -5.29
CA GLN A 21 11.75 1.19 -6.08
C GLN A 21 10.86 1.14 -7.34
N ALA A 22 11.08 0.16 -8.22
CA ALA A 22 10.34 0.05 -9.48
C ALA A 22 9.17 -0.94 -9.38
N ASP A 23 8.73 -1.29 -8.17
CA ASP A 23 7.70 -2.29 -7.89
C ASP A 23 6.42 -1.68 -7.27
N ASP A 24 6.27 -0.35 -7.32
CA ASP A 24 5.31 0.41 -6.53
C ASP A 24 4.60 1.53 -7.31
N ASP A 25 3.39 1.89 -6.89
CA ASP A 25 2.64 2.99 -7.48
C ASP A 25 2.99 4.33 -6.83
N PHE A 26 2.65 5.45 -7.48
CA PHE A 26 2.86 6.80 -6.94
C PHE A 26 2.18 6.98 -5.57
N ALA A 27 0.98 6.44 -5.42
CA ALA A 27 0.25 6.46 -4.15
C ALA A 27 1.00 5.72 -3.03
N ASP A 28 1.74 4.65 -3.32
CA ASP A 28 2.52 3.93 -2.30
C ASP A 28 3.71 4.77 -1.85
N ARG A 29 4.39 5.42 -2.80
CA ARG A 29 5.52 6.33 -2.53
C ARG A 29 5.12 7.47 -1.61
N LEU A 30 3.90 7.99 -1.75
CA LEU A 30 3.37 9.01 -0.84
C LEU A 30 3.38 8.55 0.62
N HIS A 31 3.06 7.29 0.90
CA HIS A 31 3.07 6.73 2.26
C HIS A 31 4.48 6.47 2.76
N TYR A 32 5.15 5.47 2.17
CA TYR A 32 6.36 4.94 2.78
C TYR A 32 7.57 5.85 2.57
N TYR A 33 7.64 6.62 1.46
CA TYR A 33 8.77 7.50 1.17
C TYR A 33 8.50 8.91 1.65
N TYR A 34 7.51 9.61 1.08
CA TYR A 34 7.31 11.03 1.36
C TYR A 34 6.81 11.28 2.79
N THR A 35 5.77 10.56 3.23
CA THR A 35 5.20 10.76 4.57
C THR A 35 6.15 10.28 5.66
N SER A 36 6.73 9.09 5.52
CA SER A 36 7.74 8.61 6.48
C SER A 36 8.95 9.56 6.58
N THR A 37 9.47 10.06 5.45
CA THR A 37 10.59 11.01 5.46
C THR A 37 10.18 12.33 6.11
N PHE A 38 9.00 12.85 5.78
CA PHE A 38 8.46 14.08 6.38
C PHE A 38 8.35 13.95 7.91
N LEU A 39 7.83 12.83 8.41
CA LEU A 39 7.70 12.56 9.84
C LEU A 39 9.06 12.46 10.53
N LEU A 40 10.02 11.74 9.94
CA LEU A 40 11.38 11.60 10.49
C LEU A 40 12.12 12.94 10.53
N VAL A 41 12.06 13.72 9.45
CA VAL A 41 12.69 15.05 9.40
C VAL A 41 12.06 15.96 10.44
N THR A 42 10.74 15.98 10.56
CA THR A 42 10.04 16.79 11.56
C THR A 42 10.39 16.35 12.99
N ALA A 43 10.49 15.04 13.25
CA ALA A 43 10.92 14.54 14.55
C ALA A 43 12.34 15.02 14.93
N VAL A 44 13.27 15.01 13.97
CA VAL A 44 14.62 15.55 14.17
C VAL A 44 14.60 17.05 14.42
N LEU A 45 13.82 17.82 13.65
CA LEU A 45 13.70 19.28 13.82
C LEU A 45 13.16 19.66 15.19
N ILE A 46 12.10 18.99 15.66
CA ILE A 46 11.54 19.22 17.00
C ILE A 46 12.57 18.84 18.07
N SER A 47 13.25 17.71 17.93
CA SER A 47 14.30 17.27 18.87
C SER A 47 15.44 18.29 18.97
N LEU A 48 15.89 18.85 17.84
CA LEU A 48 16.91 19.90 17.82
C LEU A 48 16.46 21.15 18.59
N LYS A 49 15.18 21.54 18.47
CA LYS A 49 14.64 22.67 19.26
C LYS A 49 14.50 22.35 20.74
N MET A 50 14.18 21.11 21.09
CA MET A 50 14.02 20.65 22.48
C MET A 50 15.34 20.59 23.24
N PHE A 51 16.40 20.05 22.62
CA PHE A 51 17.70 19.87 23.30
C PHE A 51 18.70 21.01 23.02
N GLY A 52 18.55 21.71 21.89
CA GLY A 52 19.49 22.75 21.45
C GLY A 52 19.09 24.19 21.79
N GLY A 53 17.94 24.41 22.42
CA GLY A 53 17.47 25.73 22.85
C GLY A 53 16.72 25.68 24.17
N ARG A 54 16.15 26.81 24.61
CA ARG A 54 15.23 26.87 25.75
C ARG A 54 13.83 26.44 25.28
N PRO A 55 13.30 25.27 25.71
CA PRO A 55 11.99 24.79 25.27
C PRO A 55 10.83 25.44 26.05
N ILE A 56 11.13 25.91 27.27
CA ILE A 56 10.24 26.59 28.20
C ILE A 56 11.01 27.76 28.82
N GLU A 57 10.33 28.89 29.03
CA GLU A 57 10.88 30.06 29.72
C GLU A 57 9.90 30.48 30.80
N CYS A 58 10.38 30.64 32.04
CA CYS A 58 9.50 30.86 33.20
C CYS A 58 9.64 32.27 33.79
N TRP A 59 8.50 32.85 34.16
CA TRP A 59 8.42 34.07 34.95
C TRP A 59 8.71 33.76 36.41
N VAL A 60 9.97 33.96 36.81
CA VAL A 60 10.45 33.75 38.18
C VAL A 60 10.55 35.08 38.96
N PRO A 61 10.44 35.06 40.29
CA PRO A 61 10.64 36.26 41.12
C PRO A 61 12.03 36.87 40.91
N ALA A 62 12.14 38.20 41.04
CA ALA A 62 13.39 38.93 40.84
C ALA A 62 14.55 38.53 41.79
N GLU A 63 14.23 37.83 42.89
CA GLU A 63 15.20 37.29 43.85
C GLU A 63 15.98 36.09 43.30
N TYR A 64 15.43 35.40 42.29
CA TYR A 64 16.04 34.20 41.73
C TYR A 64 17.24 34.60 40.87
N LYS A 65 18.43 34.14 41.27
CA LYS A 65 19.64 34.29 40.43
C LYS A 65 19.53 33.35 39.23
N GLY A 66 20.28 33.60 38.15
CA GLY A 66 20.19 32.81 36.92
C GLY A 66 20.28 31.28 37.09
N GLY A 67 21.08 30.77 38.04
CA GLY A 67 21.10 29.31 38.31
C GLY A 67 19.79 28.74 38.88
N TRP A 68 19.02 29.55 39.61
CA TRP A 68 17.69 29.18 40.11
C TRP A 68 16.62 29.28 39.02
N GLU A 69 16.77 30.22 38.09
CA GLU A 69 15.96 30.32 36.87
C GLU A 69 16.14 29.05 36.04
N ASP A 70 17.39 28.68 35.71
CA ASP A 70 17.69 27.47 34.95
C ASP A 70 17.17 26.18 35.64
N TYR A 71 17.30 26.09 36.97
CA TYR A 71 16.73 24.98 37.74
C TYR A 71 15.20 24.94 37.65
N THR A 72 14.54 26.10 37.79
CA THR A 72 13.08 26.24 37.71
C THR A 72 12.57 25.80 36.33
N GLU A 73 13.20 26.30 35.26
CA GLU A 73 12.84 25.94 33.89
C GLU A 73 13.01 24.44 33.63
N MET A 74 14.14 23.85 34.05
CA MET A 74 14.38 22.41 33.88
C MET A 74 13.44 21.55 34.73
N PHE A 75 13.13 21.98 35.95
CA PHE A 75 12.19 21.29 36.83
C PHE A 75 10.78 21.29 36.23
N CYS A 76 10.30 22.45 35.78
CA CYS A 76 9.00 22.60 35.15
C CYS A 76 8.91 21.85 33.82
N TRP A 77 10.00 21.86 33.04
CA TRP A 77 10.09 21.04 31.85
C TRP A 77 9.99 19.55 32.15
N ALA A 78 10.65 19.05 33.21
CA ALA A 78 10.65 17.63 33.54
C ALA A 78 9.33 17.14 34.17
N ARG A 79 8.71 17.95 35.04
CA ARG A 79 7.48 17.60 35.77
C ARG A 79 6.19 17.75 34.93
N SER A 80 6.28 18.43 33.78
CA SER A 80 5.13 18.91 33.00
C SER A 80 4.38 20.06 33.68
N THR A 81 3.52 20.72 32.90
CA THR A 81 2.84 21.98 33.25
C THR A 81 1.35 21.85 32.99
N TYR A 82 0.52 22.61 33.68
CA TYR A 82 -0.94 22.58 33.48
C TYR A 82 -1.45 23.91 32.91
N TRP A 83 -2.63 23.87 32.27
CA TRP A 83 -3.26 25.07 31.71
C TRP A 83 -4.53 25.43 32.46
N VAL A 84 -4.73 26.74 32.66
CA VAL A 84 -5.94 27.35 33.24
C VAL A 84 -6.18 28.63 32.44
N SER A 85 -7.45 28.94 32.15
CA SER A 85 -7.82 30.22 31.53
C SER A 85 -7.50 31.38 32.46
N PHE A 86 -7.23 32.56 31.91
CA PHE A 86 -7.04 33.78 32.72
C PHE A 86 -8.33 34.24 33.41
N ASP A 87 -9.49 33.78 32.95
CA ASP A 87 -10.79 34.10 33.54
C ASP A 87 -11.17 33.17 34.71
N GLU A 88 -10.40 32.08 34.91
CA GLU A 88 -10.60 31.12 35.98
C GLU A 88 -9.55 31.26 37.08
N ASP A 89 -9.97 31.13 38.34
CA ASP A 89 -9.03 31.04 39.46
C ASP A 89 -8.27 29.72 39.42
N ILE A 90 -7.02 29.74 39.90
CA ILE A 90 -6.18 28.53 39.96
C ILE A 90 -6.81 27.57 40.98
N PRO A 91 -7.21 26.34 40.59
CA PRO A 91 -7.89 25.41 41.49
C PRO A 91 -7.07 25.12 42.75
N GLU A 92 -7.70 25.13 43.94
CA GLU A 92 -6.98 24.79 45.18
C GLU A 92 -6.66 23.29 45.25
N ASP A 93 -7.56 22.45 44.76
CA ASP A 93 -7.40 21.00 44.70
C ASP A 93 -6.25 20.60 43.77
N ILE A 94 -5.39 19.71 44.26
CA ILE A 94 -4.21 19.21 43.54
C ILE A 94 -4.66 18.26 42.43
N SER A 95 -5.70 17.46 42.68
CA SER A 95 -6.20 16.47 41.73
C SER A 95 -6.69 17.14 40.44
N ALA A 96 -7.44 18.24 40.58
CA ALA A 96 -7.90 19.05 39.46
C ALA A 96 -6.75 19.69 38.65
N ARG A 97 -5.62 20.01 39.29
CA ARG A 97 -4.42 20.51 38.57
C ARG A 97 -3.73 19.40 37.79
N GLU A 98 -3.67 18.19 38.35
CA GLU A 98 -3.06 17.01 37.72
C GLU A 98 -3.85 16.55 36.48
N GLU A 99 -5.18 16.62 36.51
CA GLU A 99 -6.03 16.30 35.36
C GLU A 99 -5.83 17.27 34.18
N ARG A 100 -5.48 18.54 34.46
CA ARG A 100 -5.23 19.58 33.44
C ARG A 100 -3.76 19.61 32.95
N MET A 101 -2.95 18.61 33.30
CA MET A 101 -1.53 18.58 32.90
C MET A 101 -1.36 18.31 31.41
N VAL A 102 -0.51 19.14 30.81
CA VAL A 102 -0.11 19.05 29.41
C VAL A 102 1.28 18.41 29.36
N SER A 103 1.37 17.19 28.81
CA SER A 103 2.63 16.42 28.73
C SER A 103 2.99 15.94 27.32
N TYR A 104 2.09 16.05 26.32
CA TYR A 104 2.31 15.52 24.97
C TYR A 104 3.53 16.11 24.25
N TYR A 105 3.94 17.35 24.56
CA TYR A 105 5.05 18.02 23.89
C TYR A 105 6.39 17.30 24.14
N GLN A 106 6.57 16.67 25.30
CA GLN A 106 7.77 15.89 25.62
C GLN A 106 7.86 14.63 24.74
N TRP A 107 6.72 14.02 24.43
CA TRP A 107 6.62 12.75 23.71
C TRP A 107 6.48 12.90 22.20
N THR A 108 6.31 14.13 21.71
CA THR A 108 6.01 14.42 20.30
C THR A 108 7.07 13.85 19.32
N PRO A 109 8.39 13.97 19.55
CA PRO A 109 9.36 13.40 18.62
C PRO A 109 9.29 11.87 18.52
N PHE A 110 9.10 11.19 19.66
CA PHE A 110 8.98 9.73 19.70
C PHE A 110 7.71 9.26 19.01
N PHE A 111 6.61 9.98 19.24
CA PHE A 111 5.34 9.75 18.55
C PHE A 111 5.52 9.80 17.03
N LEU A 112 6.15 10.86 16.50
CA LEU A 112 6.37 11.01 15.06
C LEU A 112 7.23 9.90 14.45
N VAL A 113 8.25 9.41 15.18
CA VAL A 113 9.08 8.27 14.73
C VAL A 113 8.26 6.98 14.66
N ILE A 114 7.41 6.73 15.67
CA ILE A 114 6.50 5.58 15.68
C ILE A 114 5.51 5.66 14.52
N CYS A 115 4.93 6.84 14.27
CA CYS A 115 4.07 7.08 13.10
C CYS A 115 4.81 6.79 11.79
N ALA A 116 6.06 7.26 11.66
CA ALA A 116 6.87 7.02 10.46
C ALA A 116 7.08 5.52 10.21
N PHE A 117 7.38 4.75 11.27
CA PHE A 117 7.50 3.30 11.18
C PHE A 117 6.20 2.64 10.71
N PHE A 118 5.05 3.06 11.24
CA PHE A 118 3.76 2.53 10.81
C PHE A 118 3.44 2.86 9.35
N PHE A 119 3.79 4.05 8.84
CA PHE A 119 3.68 4.37 7.40
C PHE A 119 4.60 3.55 6.51
N TYR A 120 5.78 3.16 7.02
CA TYR A 120 6.70 2.28 6.31
C TYR A 120 6.28 0.81 6.33
N SER A 121 5.57 0.38 7.38
CA SER A 121 5.25 -1.04 7.63
C SER A 121 4.54 -1.78 6.49
N PRO A 122 3.56 -1.21 5.74
CA PRO A 122 2.90 -1.94 4.67
C PRO A 122 3.86 -2.24 3.50
N CYS A 123 4.79 -1.33 3.22
CA CYS A 123 5.84 -1.52 2.22
C CYS A 123 6.77 -2.68 2.62
N LEU A 124 7.15 -2.74 3.91
CA LEU A 124 7.95 -3.85 4.43
C LEU A 124 7.22 -5.19 4.28
N VAL A 125 5.92 -5.23 4.62
CA VAL A 125 5.09 -6.45 4.43
C VAL A 125 5.03 -6.86 2.96
N TRP A 126 4.83 -5.90 2.03
CA TRP A 126 4.88 -6.16 0.60
C TRP A 126 6.20 -6.84 0.20
N ARG A 127 7.34 -6.22 0.55
CA ARG A 127 8.68 -6.68 0.17
C ARG A 127 9.01 -8.08 0.70
N LEU A 128 8.61 -8.37 1.95
CA LEU A 128 8.81 -9.68 2.56
C LEU A 128 7.94 -10.76 1.92
N MET A 129 6.69 -10.44 1.59
CA MET A 129 5.71 -11.41 1.10
C MET A 129 5.82 -11.65 -0.41
N TYR A 130 6.02 -10.61 -1.24
CA TYR A 130 6.09 -10.80 -2.69
C TYR A 130 7.31 -11.65 -3.10
N THR A 131 8.41 -11.62 -2.34
CA THR A 131 9.58 -12.48 -2.57
C THR A 131 9.21 -13.97 -2.55
N LYS A 132 8.18 -14.36 -1.77
CA LYS A 132 7.67 -15.74 -1.74
C LYS A 132 6.92 -16.14 -3.01
N SER A 133 6.47 -15.18 -3.83
CA SER A 133 5.83 -15.45 -5.12
C SER A 133 6.82 -16.05 -6.13
N GLY A 134 8.13 -15.81 -6.00
CA GLY A 134 9.12 -16.25 -7.00
C GLY A 134 9.07 -15.47 -8.33
N ILE A 135 8.20 -14.46 -8.45
CA ILE A 135 8.26 -13.48 -9.53
C ILE A 135 9.16 -12.33 -9.07
N ARG A 136 10.30 -12.14 -9.73
CA ARG A 136 11.22 -11.04 -9.44
C ARG A 136 10.73 -9.77 -10.13
N LEU A 137 9.71 -9.13 -9.55
CA LEU A 137 9.08 -7.95 -10.14
C LEU A 137 10.08 -6.81 -10.36
N LYS A 138 10.95 -6.55 -9.38
CA LYS A 138 12.01 -5.55 -9.47
C LYS A 138 12.89 -5.71 -10.71
N ASP A 139 13.31 -6.94 -10.99
CA ASP A 139 14.17 -7.23 -12.14
C ASP A 139 13.41 -7.00 -13.46
N ILE A 140 12.17 -7.49 -13.56
CA ILE A 140 11.30 -7.30 -14.74
C ILE A 140 11.12 -5.80 -15.03
N MET A 141 10.85 -5.00 -14.00
CA MET A 141 10.65 -3.56 -14.15
C MET A 141 11.96 -2.86 -14.51
N GLN A 142 13.08 -3.23 -13.89
CA GLN A 142 14.40 -2.68 -14.22
C GLN A 142 14.80 -2.95 -15.67
N PHE A 143 14.52 -4.15 -16.20
CA PHE A 143 14.72 -4.47 -17.62
C PHE A 143 13.84 -3.61 -18.54
N ALA A 144 12.60 -3.33 -18.13
CA ALA A 144 11.69 -2.50 -18.91
C ALA A 144 12.09 -1.01 -18.91
N THR A 145 12.66 -0.50 -17.81
CA THR A 145 13.11 0.90 -17.69
C THR A 145 14.58 1.10 -18.04
N ASP A 146 15.24 0.09 -18.61
CA ASP A 146 16.66 0.19 -18.96
C ASP A 146 16.91 1.29 -20.00
N LYS A 147 17.98 2.06 -19.82
CA LYS A 147 18.37 3.17 -20.71
C LYS A 147 18.72 2.68 -22.11
N SER A 148 19.11 1.41 -22.24
CA SER A 148 19.37 0.77 -23.54
C SER A 148 18.13 0.71 -24.44
N ASN A 149 16.92 0.79 -23.87
CA ASN A 149 15.65 0.73 -24.60
C ASN A 149 15.39 1.96 -25.50
N ILE A 150 16.22 3.00 -25.41
CA ILE A 150 16.21 4.14 -26.35
C ILE A 150 16.59 3.67 -27.76
N GLN A 151 17.47 2.66 -27.88
CA GLN A 151 17.86 2.11 -29.17
C GLN A 151 16.87 1.03 -29.62
N PRO A 152 16.35 1.10 -30.86
CA PRO A 152 15.29 0.20 -31.32
C PRO A 152 15.72 -1.26 -31.41
N ALA A 153 16.99 -1.55 -31.75
CA ALA A 153 17.50 -2.91 -31.83
C ALA A 153 17.57 -3.57 -30.44
N SER A 154 18.20 -2.91 -29.47
CA SER A 154 18.31 -3.37 -28.08
C SER A 154 16.94 -3.51 -27.44
N ARG A 155 16.03 -2.56 -27.69
CA ARG A 155 14.65 -2.62 -27.23
C ARG A 155 13.91 -3.86 -27.73
N ARG A 156 13.96 -4.17 -29.02
CA ARG A 156 13.31 -5.38 -29.57
C ARG A 156 13.85 -6.66 -28.93
N ALA A 157 15.17 -6.75 -28.73
CA ALA A 157 15.78 -7.88 -28.05
C ALA A 157 15.30 -7.98 -26.59
N ASN A 158 15.23 -6.86 -25.87
CA ASN A 158 14.73 -6.80 -24.49
C ASN A 158 13.24 -7.18 -24.40
N VAL A 159 12.40 -6.71 -25.33
CA VAL A 159 10.97 -7.07 -25.43
C VAL A 159 10.80 -8.57 -25.70
N GLN A 160 11.58 -9.15 -26.62
CA GLN A 160 11.57 -10.58 -26.89
C GLN A 160 12.02 -11.39 -25.68
N GLY A 161 13.09 -10.96 -25.00
CA GLY A 161 13.54 -11.59 -23.76
C GLY A 161 12.49 -11.52 -22.65
N LEU A 162 11.84 -10.37 -22.48
CA LEU A 162 10.83 -10.14 -21.45
C LEU A 162 9.55 -10.95 -21.71
N SER A 163 9.05 -10.95 -22.94
CA SER A 163 7.88 -11.74 -23.35
C SER A 163 8.13 -13.24 -23.21
N ALA A 164 9.31 -13.74 -23.59
CA ALA A 164 9.68 -15.14 -23.39
C ALA A 164 9.79 -15.51 -21.90
N HIS A 165 10.42 -14.64 -21.09
CA HIS A 165 10.54 -14.85 -19.64
C HIS A 165 9.17 -14.84 -18.94
N LEU A 166 8.30 -13.88 -19.25
CA LEU A 166 6.94 -13.82 -18.71
C LEU A 166 6.09 -15.02 -19.13
N SER A 167 6.12 -15.38 -20.41
CA SER A 167 5.39 -16.56 -20.93
C SER A 167 5.86 -17.85 -20.27
N SER A 168 7.17 -17.99 -20.02
CA SER A 168 7.75 -19.13 -19.30
C SER A 168 7.32 -19.17 -17.84
N ILE A 169 7.36 -18.03 -17.13
CA ILE A 169 6.91 -17.91 -15.74
C ILE A 169 5.46 -18.35 -15.61
N PHE A 170 4.59 -17.81 -16.48
CA PHE A 170 3.17 -18.16 -16.46
C PHE A 170 3.00 -19.65 -16.75
N LYS A 171 3.58 -20.17 -17.83
CA LYS A 171 3.42 -21.58 -18.22
C LYS A 171 3.94 -22.59 -17.18
N HIS A 172 5.09 -22.34 -16.54
CA HIS A 172 5.73 -23.29 -15.61
C HIS A 172 5.12 -23.26 -14.21
N ARG A 173 4.79 -22.09 -13.67
CA ARG A 173 4.25 -21.95 -12.31
C ARG A 173 2.87 -22.62 -12.19
N PHE A 174 2.06 -22.55 -13.24
CA PHE A 174 0.69 -23.06 -13.21
C PHE A 174 0.58 -24.58 -13.46
N ARG A 175 1.59 -25.25 -14.04
CA ARG A 175 1.63 -26.72 -14.08
C ARG A 175 1.89 -27.36 -12.71
N LEU A 176 2.63 -26.68 -11.83
CA LEU A 176 2.87 -27.15 -10.47
C LEU A 176 1.64 -26.98 -9.56
N GLY A 177 0.85 -25.92 -9.76
CA GLY A 177 -0.37 -25.65 -8.98
C GLY A 177 -1.42 -26.77 -9.09
N ASN A 178 -1.60 -27.35 -10.28
CA ASN A 178 -2.59 -28.40 -10.51
C ASN A 178 -2.16 -29.81 -10.08
N LYS A 179 -0.91 -30.02 -9.66
CA LYS A 179 -0.35 -31.37 -9.42
C LYS A 179 0.08 -31.67 -7.98
N HIS A 180 0.04 -30.73 -7.04
CA HIS A 180 0.52 -30.98 -5.67
C HIS A 180 -0.63 -31.40 -4.72
N PRO A 181 -0.69 -32.67 -4.25
CA PRO A 181 -1.81 -33.18 -3.45
C PRO A 181 -1.69 -32.90 -1.94
N SER A 182 -0.70 -32.13 -1.49
CA SER A 182 -0.51 -31.83 -0.06
C SER A 182 -1.25 -30.57 0.37
N HIS A 183 -2.58 -30.62 0.37
CA HIS A 183 -3.38 -29.65 1.12
C HIS A 183 -3.27 -29.95 2.61
N HIS A 184 -2.43 -29.21 3.34
CA HIS A 184 -2.50 -29.22 4.81
C HIS A 184 -3.87 -28.71 5.23
N ARG A 185 -4.70 -29.61 5.77
CA ARG A 185 -6.14 -29.40 6.03
C ARG A 185 -6.43 -28.32 7.09
N CYS A 186 -5.43 -27.94 7.90
CA CYS A 186 -5.59 -27.05 9.06
C CYS A 186 -4.99 -25.64 8.87
N LEU A 187 -4.01 -25.45 7.97
CA LEU A 187 -3.32 -24.17 7.75
C LEU A 187 -3.43 -23.71 6.28
N LYS A 188 -4.66 -23.48 5.81
CA LYS A 188 -4.93 -22.99 4.44
C LYS A 188 -4.20 -21.67 4.12
N LEU A 189 -3.94 -20.82 5.12
CA LEU A 189 -3.26 -19.52 4.95
C LEU A 189 -1.78 -19.67 4.52
N LEU A 190 -1.11 -20.76 4.91
CA LEU A 190 0.30 -21.02 4.52
C LEU A 190 0.44 -21.62 3.11
N ASN A 191 -0.65 -22.14 2.52
CA ASN A 191 -0.68 -22.65 1.14
C ASN A 191 -0.98 -21.56 0.09
N MET A 192 -1.04 -20.28 0.47
CA MET A 192 -1.30 -19.14 -0.42
C MET A 192 -0.27 -18.98 -1.55
N ARG A 193 0.93 -19.56 -1.41
CA ARG A 193 2.05 -19.46 -2.37
C ARG A 193 1.73 -19.95 -3.79
N TYR A 194 0.80 -20.89 -3.92
CA TYR A 194 0.43 -21.55 -5.19
C TYR A 194 -0.89 -21.06 -5.78
N PHE A 195 -1.53 -20.05 -5.18
CA PHE A 195 -2.75 -19.49 -5.71
C PHE A 195 -2.47 -18.63 -6.96
N GLU A 196 -3.27 -18.78 -8.01
CA GLU A 196 -3.09 -18.10 -9.32
C GLU A 196 -3.32 -16.58 -9.28
N ALA A 197 -3.77 -16.08 -8.13
CA ALA A 197 -4.09 -14.70 -7.85
C ALA A 197 -3.32 -14.15 -6.63
N TYR A 198 -2.26 -14.84 -6.18
CA TYR A 198 -1.54 -14.50 -4.95
C TYR A 198 -0.97 -13.08 -5.01
N LEU A 199 -0.28 -12.72 -6.09
CA LEU A 199 0.42 -11.43 -6.17
C LEU A 199 -0.58 -10.27 -6.22
N THR A 200 -1.64 -10.43 -7.02
CA THR A 200 -2.69 -9.42 -7.17
C THR A 200 -3.46 -9.21 -5.86
N LEU A 201 -3.85 -10.30 -5.18
CA LEU A 201 -4.56 -10.21 -3.91
C LEU A 201 -3.68 -9.65 -2.80
N LEU A 202 -2.40 -10.04 -2.76
CA LEU A 202 -1.43 -9.46 -1.84
C LEU A 202 -1.32 -7.95 -2.05
N TYR A 203 -1.23 -7.49 -3.29
CA TYR A 203 -1.12 -6.06 -3.57
C TYR A 203 -2.39 -5.28 -3.17
N ILE A 204 -3.59 -5.83 -3.45
CA ILE A 204 -4.85 -5.24 -2.98
C ILE A 204 -4.89 -5.20 -1.45
N PHE A 205 -4.45 -6.26 -0.77
CA PHE A 205 -4.35 -6.28 0.68
C PHE A 205 -3.41 -5.18 1.21
N ILE A 206 -2.27 -4.94 0.56
CA ILE A 206 -1.36 -3.85 0.92
C ILE A 206 -2.02 -2.48 0.71
N LYS A 207 -2.80 -2.28 -0.36
CA LYS A 207 -3.56 -1.03 -0.57
C LYS A 207 -4.58 -0.79 0.54
N ILE A 208 -5.28 -1.83 0.98
CA ILE A 208 -6.19 -1.76 2.13
C ILE A 208 -5.41 -1.43 3.41
N LEU A 209 -4.24 -2.05 3.61
CA LEU A 209 -3.40 -1.80 4.78
C LEU A 209 -2.90 -0.35 4.82
N TYR A 210 -2.56 0.27 3.68
CA TYR A 210 -2.24 1.70 3.63
C TYR A 210 -3.44 2.57 4.01
N LEU A 211 -4.64 2.27 3.51
CA LEU A 211 -5.86 3.01 3.85
C LEU A 211 -6.17 2.91 5.34
N LEU A 212 -6.13 1.69 5.90
CA LEU A 212 -6.33 1.44 7.33
C LEU A 212 -5.26 2.13 8.16
N ASN A 213 -4.01 2.17 7.70
CA ASN A 213 -2.95 2.87 8.41
C ASN A 213 -3.22 4.38 8.45
N VAL A 214 -3.55 5.03 7.33
CA VAL A 214 -3.84 6.49 7.35
C VAL A 214 -4.99 6.81 8.30
N VAL A 215 -6.09 6.06 8.21
CA VAL A 215 -7.26 6.24 9.07
C VAL A 215 -6.89 6.00 10.53
N GLY A 216 -6.16 4.92 10.83
CA GLY A 216 -5.64 4.63 12.16
C GLY A 216 -4.72 5.71 12.70
N GLN A 217 -3.86 6.31 11.86
CA GLN A 217 -2.96 7.41 12.24
C GLN A 217 -3.73 8.69 12.55
N MET A 218 -4.83 8.98 11.83
CA MET A 218 -5.71 10.09 12.17
C MET A 218 -6.34 9.92 13.56
N PHE A 219 -6.81 8.71 13.89
CA PHE A 219 -7.34 8.40 15.23
C PHE A 219 -6.25 8.45 16.30
N LEU A 220 -5.06 7.91 16.01
CA LEU A 220 -3.93 7.90 16.92
C LEU A 220 -3.48 9.33 17.26
N MET A 221 -3.46 10.23 16.28
CA MET A 221 -3.16 11.64 16.48
C MET A 221 -4.21 12.34 17.35
N ASN A 222 -5.51 12.07 17.13
CA ASN A 222 -6.59 12.61 17.97
C ASN A 222 -6.39 12.20 19.44
N ARG A 223 -6.09 10.91 19.67
CA ARG A 223 -5.86 10.37 21.01
C ARG A 223 -4.59 10.93 21.67
N PHE A 224 -3.55 11.16 20.89
CA PHE A 224 -2.27 11.68 21.38
C PHE A 224 -2.37 13.12 21.89
N LEU A 225 -3.18 13.96 21.24
CA LEU A 225 -3.39 15.36 21.64
C LEU A 225 -4.37 15.52 22.81
N GLN A 226 -4.87 14.41 23.38
CA GLN A 226 -5.78 14.39 24.53
C GLN A 226 -7.02 15.29 24.35
N THR A 227 -7.46 15.41 23.10
CA THR A 227 -8.64 16.18 22.73
C THR A 227 -9.88 15.27 22.87
N ASP A 228 -10.15 14.80 24.08
CA ASP A 228 -11.18 13.78 24.34
C ASP A 228 -12.61 14.31 24.13
N ASP A 229 -12.81 15.64 24.14
CA ASP A 229 -14.11 16.27 23.88
C ASP A 229 -14.49 16.33 22.38
N TYR A 230 -13.53 16.15 21.46
CA TYR A 230 -13.75 16.38 20.03
C TYR A 230 -13.53 15.11 19.17
N SER A 231 -14.51 14.79 18.32
CA SER A 231 -14.47 13.57 17.48
C SER A 231 -13.42 13.60 16.36
N LEU A 232 -13.04 14.80 15.89
CA LEU A 232 -12.07 15.03 14.82
C LEU A 232 -11.31 16.34 15.06
N TYR A 233 -10.21 16.25 15.81
CA TYR A 233 -9.29 17.34 16.13
C TYR A 233 -9.14 18.41 15.03
N GLY A 234 -8.80 18.01 13.80
CA GLY A 234 -8.40 18.98 12.78
C GLY A 234 -9.55 19.73 12.10
N VAL A 235 -10.79 19.23 12.15
CA VAL A 235 -11.96 19.99 11.63
C VAL A 235 -12.23 21.18 12.54
N GLU A 236 -12.13 20.95 13.85
CA GLU A 236 -12.39 21.96 14.87
C GLU A 236 -11.30 23.02 14.92
N VAL A 237 -10.03 22.61 14.94
CA VAL A 237 -8.90 23.55 14.89
C VAL A 237 -8.94 24.41 13.62
N LEU A 238 -9.34 23.83 12.48
CA LEU A 238 -9.50 24.61 11.24
C LEU A 238 -10.67 25.60 11.34
N LYS A 239 -11.79 25.19 11.96
CA LYS A 239 -12.95 26.06 12.20
C LYS A 239 -12.60 27.19 13.17
N ASP A 240 -11.83 26.93 14.21
CA ASP A 240 -11.36 27.92 15.17
C ASP A 240 -10.39 28.92 14.50
N LEU A 241 -9.48 28.43 13.65
CA LEU A 241 -8.60 29.30 12.86
C LEU A 241 -9.38 30.19 11.88
N LEU A 242 -10.38 29.63 11.20
CA LEU A 242 -11.22 30.37 10.24
C LEU A 242 -12.13 31.39 10.93
N SER A 243 -12.61 31.08 12.13
CA SER A 243 -13.44 31.98 12.94
C SER A 243 -12.63 32.98 13.77
N GLY A 244 -11.29 32.87 13.76
CA GLY A 244 -10.39 33.77 14.47
C GLY A 244 -10.41 33.60 15.98
N ARG A 245 -10.82 32.44 16.50
CA ARG A 245 -10.85 32.15 17.93
C ARG A 245 -9.44 31.88 18.46
N PRO A 246 -8.95 32.63 19.46
CA PRO A 246 -7.61 32.43 20.01
C PRO A 246 -7.53 31.19 20.91
N TRP A 247 -6.32 30.66 21.10
CA TRP A 247 -6.02 29.51 21.98
C TRP A 247 -6.45 29.73 23.45
N THR A 248 -6.58 30.98 23.87
CA THR A 248 -7.04 31.36 25.23
C THR A 248 -8.48 30.94 25.49
N GLU A 249 -9.31 30.86 24.44
CA GLU A 249 -10.72 30.47 24.55
C GLU A 249 -10.92 28.97 24.29
N SER A 250 -10.13 28.37 23.40
CA SER A 250 -10.28 26.95 23.04
C SER A 250 -9.51 25.99 23.93
N GLY A 251 -8.52 26.47 24.69
CA GLY A 251 -7.65 25.63 25.53
C GLY A 251 -6.72 24.68 24.75
N ASN A 252 -6.84 24.65 23.41
CA ASN A 252 -6.04 23.81 22.53
C ASN A 252 -4.66 24.46 22.29
N PHE A 253 -3.59 23.69 22.53
CA PHE A 253 -2.19 24.15 22.45
C PHE A 253 -1.90 25.43 23.24
N PRO A 254 -1.97 25.37 24.58
CA PRO A 254 -1.67 26.54 25.41
C PRO A 254 -0.20 26.95 25.24
N ARG A 255 0.01 28.26 25.05
CA ARG A 255 1.36 28.85 24.94
C ARG A 255 1.89 29.32 26.27
N VAL A 256 0.99 29.58 27.21
CA VAL A 256 1.28 29.95 28.59
C VAL A 256 0.70 28.86 29.48
N THR A 257 1.50 28.37 30.41
CA THR A 257 1.14 27.29 31.34
C THR A 257 1.64 27.61 32.73
N LEU A 258 1.09 26.94 33.74
CA LEU A 258 1.47 27.08 35.12
C LEU A 258 2.24 25.84 35.58
N CYS A 259 3.22 26.05 36.45
CA CYS A 259 4.06 25.01 37.02
C CYS A 259 4.10 25.14 38.54
N ASP A 260 3.82 24.04 39.24
CA ASP A 260 3.90 23.96 40.69
C ASP A 260 5.24 23.34 41.13
N MET A 261 6.00 24.09 41.93
CA MET A 261 7.26 23.66 42.52
C MET A 261 7.16 23.60 44.04
N ASN A 262 7.62 22.49 44.63
CA ASN A 262 7.64 22.32 46.08
C ASN A 262 9.07 22.52 46.60
N ILE A 263 9.31 23.62 47.30
CA ILE A 263 10.61 23.94 47.90
C ILE A 263 10.57 23.51 49.37
N ARG A 264 11.57 22.73 49.78
CA ARG A 264 11.72 22.29 51.17
C ARG A 264 12.54 23.29 51.94
N ILE A 265 11.92 23.92 52.93
CA ILE A 265 12.59 24.75 53.95
C ILE A 265 12.52 23.96 55.27
N LEU A 266 13.43 24.18 56.22
CA LEU A 266 13.42 23.44 57.49
C LEU A 266 12.03 23.52 58.15
N GLY A 267 11.37 22.36 58.30
CA GLY A 267 10.07 22.23 58.97
C GLY A 267 8.84 22.56 58.12
N ASN A 268 8.95 23.04 56.88
CA ASN A 268 7.79 23.29 56.01
C ASN A 268 8.10 23.10 54.51
N VAL A 269 7.14 22.54 53.78
CA VAL A 269 7.18 22.48 52.31
C VAL A 269 6.33 23.61 51.77
N GLN A 270 6.97 24.58 51.11
CA GLN A 270 6.27 25.71 50.48
C GLN A 270 6.07 25.41 48.99
N ARG A 271 4.83 25.57 48.52
CA ARG A 271 4.49 25.45 47.10
C ARG A 271 4.56 26.81 46.44
N HIS A 272 5.37 26.90 45.39
CA HIS A 272 5.46 28.07 44.52
C HIS A 272 4.87 27.73 43.16
N THR A 273 3.91 28.52 42.69
CA THR A 273 3.37 28.42 41.33
C THR A 273 4.05 29.49 40.48
N VAL A 274 4.68 29.09 39.37
CA VAL A 274 5.31 29.99 38.40
C VAL A 274 4.59 29.89 37.06
N GLN A 275 4.54 31.01 36.33
CA GLN A 275 3.99 31.07 34.98
C GLN A 275 5.09 30.84 33.96
N CYS A 276 4.88 29.94 33.01
CA CYS A 276 5.88 29.59 32.00
C CYS A 276 5.32 29.68 30.59
N VAL A 277 6.13 30.23 29.68
CA VAL A 277 5.87 30.28 28.24
C VAL A 277 6.44 29.02 27.60
N LEU A 278 5.56 28.22 26.99
CA LEU A 278 5.90 26.96 26.35
C LEU A 278 6.22 27.19 24.88
N VAL A 279 7.45 27.63 24.60
CA VAL A 279 7.92 27.99 23.25
C VAL A 279 7.82 26.82 22.27
N ILE A 280 8.02 25.58 22.73
CA ILE A 280 7.92 24.40 21.85
C ILE A 280 6.51 24.23 21.26
N ASN A 281 5.46 24.68 21.97
CA ASN A 281 4.09 24.37 21.60
C ASN A 281 3.61 25.15 20.36
N ILE A 282 4.22 26.30 20.07
CA ILE A 282 3.93 27.03 18.83
C ILE A 282 4.37 26.23 17.59
N PHE A 283 5.44 25.44 17.70
CA PHE A 283 5.94 24.62 16.60
C PHE A 283 5.09 23.36 16.41
N THR A 284 4.74 22.69 17.51
CA THR A 284 3.88 21.50 17.48
C THR A 284 2.50 21.84 16.91
N GLU A 285 1.89 22.96 17.32
CA GLU A 285 0.61 23.46 16.77
C GLU A 285 0.65 23.48 15.23
N LYS A 286 1.67 24.10 14.62
CA LYS A 286 1.77 24.22 13.16
C LYS A 286 2.07 22.89 12.47
N VAL A 287 2.91 22.05 13.07
CA VAL A 287 3.24 20.73 12.56
C VAL A 287 2.01 19.83 12.52
N PHE A 288 1.22 19.77 13.59
CA PHE A 288 0.05 18.91 13.68
C PHE A 288 -1.09 19.37 12.76
N ILE A 289 -1.27 20.67 12.56
CA ILE A 289 -2.22 21.20 11.57
C ILE A 289 -1.82 20.77 10.15
N LEU A 290 -0.54 20.92 9.79
CA LEU A 290 -0.04 20.51 8.48
C LEU A 290 -0.14 19.00 8.27
N LEU A 291 0.18 18.21 9.30
CA LEU A 291 0.03 16.75 9.29
C LEU A 291 -1.42 16.32 9.08
N TRP A 292 -2.37 16.95 9.76
CA TRP A 292 -3.78 16.62 9.61
C TRP A 292 -4.27 16.87 8.17
N MET A 293 -3.96 18.04 7.59
CA MET A 293 -4.30 18.33 6.19
C MET A 293 -3.65 17.33 5.23
N TRP A 294 -2.40 16.97 5.47
CA TRP A 294 -1.67 15.98 4.68
C TRP A 294 -2.30 14.59 4.78
N TYR A 295 -2.69 14.13 5.97
CA TYR A 295 -3.35 12.84 6.17
C TYR A 295 -4.73 12.78 5.50
N CYS A 296 -5.49 13.87 5.52
CA CYS A 296 -6.74 13.97 4.76
C CYS A 296 -6.50 13.79 3.25
N LEU A 297 -5.49 14.47 2.69
CA LEU A 297 -5.11 14.30 1.28
C LEU A 297 -4.67 12.86 0.99
N LEU A 298 -3.82 12.28 1.84
CA LEU A 298 -3.39 10.89 1.71
C LEU A 298 -4.56 9.92 1.76
N ALA A 299 -5.55 10.13 2.64
CA ALA A 299 -6.72 9.27 2.75
C ALA A 299 -7.53 9.25 1.44
N ILE A 300 -7.71 10.42 0.81
CA ILE A 300 -8.40 10.55 -0.48
C ILE A 300 -7.63 9.82 -1.59
N VAL A 301 -6.32 10.08 -1.72
CA VAL A 301 -5.47 9.44 -2.73
C VAL A 301 -5.41 7.93 -2.53
N SER A 302 -5.32 7.47 -1.29
CA SER A 302 -5.28 6.03 -0.94
C SER A 302 -6.60 5.35 -1.26
N THR A 303 -7.72 6.00 -0.98
CA THR A 303 -9.05 5.48 -1.32
C THR A 303 -9.19 5.33 -2.83
N PHE A 304 -8.80 6.34 -3.60
CA PHE A 304 -8.83 6.27 -5.07
C PHE A 304 -7.89 5.19 -5.62
N SER A 305 -6.66 5.09 -5.09
CA SER A 305 -5.72 4.04 -5.49
C SER A 305 -6.26 2.64 -5.16
N CYS A 306 -6.78 2.43 -3.95
CA CYS A 306 -7.36 1.14 -3.55
C CYS A 306 -8.55 0.75 -4.43
N LEU A 307 -9.50 1.67 -4.66
CA LEU A 307 -10.68 1.42 -5.48
C LEU A 307 -10.31 1.17 -6.95
N SER A 308 -9.37 1.94 -7.52
CA SER A 308 -8.93 1.73 -8.90
C SER A 308 -8.25 0.38 -9.08
N TRP A 309 -7.34 -0.01 -8.17
CA TRP A 309 -6.69 -1.33 -8.24
C TRP A 309 -7.68 -2.48 -8.06
N LEU A 310 -8.66 -2.35 -7.15
CA LEU A 310 -9.73 -3.31 -6.95
C LEU A 310 -10.60 -3.46 -8.20
N PHE A 311 -11.11 -2.34 -8.74
CA PHE A 311 -12.03 -2.32 -9.88
C PHE A 311 -11.38 -2.75 -11.19
N PHE A 312 -10.11 -2.40 -11.44
CA PHE A 312 -9.47 -2.76 -12.70
C PHE A 312 -8.86 -4.17 -12.68
N SER A 313 -8.44 -4.70 -11.53
CA SER A 313 -7.63 -5.92 -11.47
C SER A 313 -8.43 -7.17 -11.16
N VAL A 314 -9.55 -7.06 -10.41
CA VAL A 314 -10.36 -8.23 -10.04
C VAL A 314 -11.35 -8.63 -11.14
N PRO A 315 -12.21 -7.74 -11.68
CA PRO A 315 -13.23 -8.10 -12.66
C PRO A 315 -12.62 -8.63 -13.96
N PHE A 316 -13.16 -9.76 -14.44
CA PHE A 316 -12.69 -10.38 -15.69
C PHE A 316 -12.83 -9.45 -16.90
N GLU A 317 -13.98 -8.77 -17.01
CA GLU A 317 -14.25 -7.85 -18.12
C GLU A 317 -13.25 -6.70 -18.22
N GLN A 318 -12.80 -6.16 -17.09
CA GLN A 318 -11.81 -5.08 -17.09
C GLN A 318 -10.43 -5.58 -17.49
N ARG A 319 -10.05 -6.80 -17.08
CA ARG A 319 -8.81 -7.45 -17.52
C ARG A 319 -8.83 -7.73 -19.02
N LYS A 320 -9.93 -8.29 -19.55
CA LYS A 320 -10.12 -8.50 -20.99
C LYS A 320 -10.04 -7.19 -21.75
N LYS A 321 -10.73 -6.14 -21.29
CA LYS A 321 -10.68 -4.80 -21.90
C LYS A 321 -9.26 -4.20 -21.87
N PHE A 322 -8.50 -4.40 -20.80
CA PHE A 322 -7.12 -3.93 -20.71
C PHE A 322 -6.23 -4.57 -21.77
N ILE A 323 -6.26 -5.91 -21.90
CA ILE A 323 -5.46 -6.63 -22.90
C ILE A 323 -5.94 -6.32 -24.32
N ALA A 324 -7.25 -6.29 -24.56
CA ALA A 324 -7.82 -5.97 -25.87
C ALA A 324 -7.34 -4.60 -26.39
N ARG A 325 -7.38 -3.57 -25.53
CA ARG A 325 -6.89 -2.22 -25.91
C ARG A 325 -5.40 -2.21 -26.24
N ARG A 326 -4.60 -3.09 -25.63
CA ARG A 326 -3.17 -3.19 -25.93
C ARG A 326 -2.96 -3.83 -27.30
N LEU A 327 -3.70 -4.88 -27.62
CA LEU A 327 -3.64 -5.53 -28.93
C LEU A 327 -4.15 -4.60 -30.04
N GLU A 328 -5.24 -3.87 -29.83
CA GLU A 328 -5.75 -2.85 -30.77
C GLU A 328 -4.75 -1.71 -31.02
N LEU A 329 -3.84 -1.44 -30.07
CA LEU A 329 -2.77 -0.46 -30.23
C LEU A 329 -1.52 -1.03 -30.91
N ALA A 330 -1.31 -2.36 -30.86
CA ALA A 330 -0.19 -3.03 -31.50
C ALA A 330 -0.47 -3.28 -32.98
N ASP A 331 -1.68 -3.75 -33.29
CA ASP A 331 -2.08 -4.16 -34.63
C ASP A 331 -3.40 -3.50 -35.03
N ILE A 332 -3.38 -2.80 -36.16
CA ILE A 332 -4.53 -2.10 -36.75
C ILE A 332 -5.54 -3.11 -37.30
N GLU A 333 -5.09 -4.31 -37.68
CA GLU A 333 -5.95 -5.37 -38.21
C GLU A 333 -6.71 -6.11 -37.11
N PHE A 334 -6.25 -6.03 -35.87
CA PHE A 334 -6.88 -6.68 -34.73
C PHE A 334 -8.23 -6.05 -34.39
N LYS A 335 -9.32 -6.73 -34.74
CA LYS A 335 -10.68 -6.39 -34.31
C LYS A 335 -11.15 -7.34 -33.21
N LYS A 336 -11.45 -6.79 -32.03
CA LYS A 336 -11.94 -7.54 -30.85
C LYS A 336 -13.13 -8.47 -31.14
N LYS A 337 -13.98 -8.14 -32.13
CA LYS A 337 -15.17 -8.93 -32.48
C LYS A 337 -14.80 -10.28 -33.12
N ASP A 338 -13.68 -10.34 -33.85
CA ASP A 338 -13.33 -11.50 -34.66
C ASP A 338 -12.59 -12.57 -33.84
N PHE A 339 -11.81 -12.17 -32.82
CA PHE A 339 -11.00 -13.06 -31.97
C PHE A 339 -11.49 -13.14 -30.51
N SER A 340 -12.79 -12.97 -30.28
CA SER A 340 -13.32 -12.79 -28.93
C SER A 340 -13.17 -14.01 -28.02
N ALA A 341 -13.20 -15.23 -28.60
CA ALA A 341 -13.08 -16.51 -27.88
C ALA A 341 -11.62 -16.84 -27.57
N GLU A 342 -10.72 -16.65 -28.55
CA GLU A 342 -9.28 -16.82 -28.39
C GLU A 342 -8.72 -15.83 -27.36
N LEU A 343 -9.25 -14.60 -27.36
CA LEU A 343 -8.88 -13.59 -26.37
C LEU A 343 -9.33 -13.99 -24.95
N ASP A 344 -10.51 -14.59 -24.81
CA ASP A 344 -10.96 -15.10 -23.51
C ASP A 344 -10.09 -16.25 -23.02
N GLU A 345 -9.73 -17.18 -23.90
CA GLU A 345 -8.83 -18.28 -23.57
C GLU A 345 -7.43 -17.76 -23.19
N PHE A 346 -6.88 -16.80 -23.94
CA PHE A 346 -5.58 -16.20 -23.64
C PHE A 346 -5.56 -15.50 -22.27
N VAL A 347 -6.59 -14.72 -21.94
CA VAL A 347 -6.66 -14.03 -20.64
C VAL A 347 -6.89 -15.02 -19.50
N ARG A 348 -7.73 -16.05 -19.69
CA ARG A 348 -8.07 -17.03 -18.63
C ARG A 348 -6.98 -18.07 -18.40
N GLU A 349 -6.39 -18.63 -19.46
CA GLU A 349 -5.48 -19.77 -19.38
C GLU A 349 -4.00 -19.35 -19.46
N HIS A 350 -3.66 -18.34 -20.26
CA HIS A 350 -2.27 -17.96 -20.50
C HIS A 350 -1.78 -16.86 -19.54
N ILE A 351 -2.47 -15.72 -19.44
CA ILE A 351 -2.03 -14.57 -18.62
C ILE A 351 -2.50 -14.67 -17.16
N LYS A 352 -3.77 -15.05 -16.93
CA LYS A 352 -4.40 -15.13 -15.59
C LYS A 352 -4.41 -13.79 -14.84
N LEU A 353 -4.80 -13.80 -13.55
CA LEU A 353 -4.94 -12.58 -12.74
C LEU A 353 -3.58 -11.91 -12.49
N ASP A 354 -2.60 -12.69 -12.00
CA ASP A 354 -1.27 -12.18 -11.65
C ASP A 354 -0.47 -11.69 -12.86
N GLY A 355 -0.65 -12.29 -14.04
CA GLY A 355 0.00 -11.80 -15.26
C GLY A 355 -0.54 -10.44 -15.70
N VAL A 356 -1.85 -10.22 -15.60
CA VAL A 356 -2.44 -8.90 -15.88
C VAL A 356 -1.92 -7.86 -14.88
N PHE A 357 -1.75 -8.23 -13.61
CA PHE A 357 -1.13 -7.34 -12.62
C PHE A 357 0.31 -6.95 -13.00
N VAL A 358 1.16 -7.90 -13.38
CA VAL A 358 2.54 -7.62 -13.81
C VAL A 358 2.57 -6.74 -15.05
N LEU A 359 1.70 -6.97 -16.03
CA LEU A 359 1.59 -6.15 -17.25
C LEU A 359 1.09 -4.72 -16.95
N LYS A 360 0.23 -4.54 -15.94
CA LYS A 360 -0.15 -3.21 -15.47
C LYS A 360 1.02 -2.48 -14.81
N MET A 361 1.77 -3.15 -13.93
CA MET A 361 2.98 -2.58 -13.35
C MET A 361 4.01 -2.21 -14.43
N LEU A 362 4.15 -3.07 -15.45
CA LEU A 362 4.98 -2.80 -16.62
C LEU A 362 4.52 -1.53 -17.36
N THR A 363 3.21 -1.32 -17.49
CA THR A 363 2.67 -0.09 -18.10
C THR A 363 3.01 1.15 -17.27
N VAL A 364 2.92 1.08 -15.94
CA VAL A 364 3.17 2.21 -15.04
C VAL A 364 4.64 2.64 -15.08
N HIS A 365 5.58 1.68 -15.08
CA HIS A 365 7.02 1.97 -15.02
C HIS A 365 7.71 1.99 -16.38
N GLY A 366 7.43 1.02 -17.24
CA GLY A 366 8.02 0.89 -18.58
C GLY A 366 7.28 1.65 -19.67
N GLY A 367 6.13 2.25 -19.33
CA GLY A 367 5.29 2.99 -20.26
C GLY A 367 4.38 2.11 -21.10
N MET A 368 3.44 2.79 -21.77
CA MET A 368 2.39 2.15 -22.55
C MET A 368 2.94 1.30 -23.72
N LEU A 369 3.88 1.86 -24.47
CA LEU A 369 4.40 1.25 -25.70
C LEU A 369 5.17 -0.04 -25.43
N MET A 370 5.99 -0.07 -24.38
CA MET A 370 6.72 -1.26 -23.95
C MET A 370 5.77 -2.40 -23.60
N CYS A 371 4.72 -2.10 -22.81
CA CYS A 371 3.72 -3.11 -22.47
C CYS A 371 2.97 -3.62 -23.70
N THR A 372 2.63 -2.74 -24.65
CA THR A 372 1.93 -3.12 -25.89
C THR A 372 2.75 -4.13 -26.71
N GLU A 373 4.03 -3.86 -26.97
CA GLU A 373 4.90 -4.76 -27.74
C GLU A 373 5.14 -6.10 -27.03
N VAL A 374 5.20 -6.12 -25.70
CA VAL A 374 5.34 -7.36 -24.92
C VAL A 374 4.08 -8.21 -25.02
N VAL A 375 2.90 -7.59 -24.90
CA VAL A 375 1.60 -8.28 -25.03
C VAL A 375 1.43 -8.86 -26.43
N ASP A 376 1.82 -8.11 -27.45
CA ASP A 376 1.78 -8.53 -28.85
C ASP A 376 2.64 -9.78 -29.11
N ASN A 377 3.92 -9.74 -28.70
CA ASN A 377 4.79 -10.92 -28.81
C ASN A 377 4.28 -12.14 -28.02
N MET A 378 3.64 -11.92 -26.87
CA MET A 378 3.01 -13.00 -26.11
C MET A 378 1.79 -13.58 -26.82
N TRP A 379 0.98 -12.74 -27.45
CA TRP A 379 -0.19 -13.13 -28.23
C TRP A 379 0.21 -13.96 -29.46
N ASP A 380 1.21 -13.51 -30.22
CA ASP A 380 1.78 -14.25 -31.35
C ASP A 380 2.28 -15.63 -30.95
N ASN A 381 3.02 -15.71 -29.84
CA ASN A 381 3.51 -16.98 -29.32
C ASN A 381 2.35 -17.90 -28.89
N PHE A 382 1.28 -17.34 -28.33
CA PHE A 382 0.08 -18.10 -27.98
C PHE A 382 -0.64 -18.67 -29.21
N LEU A 383 -0.85 -17.86 -30.25
CA LEU A 383 -1.47 -18.32 -31.50
C LEU A 383 -0.64 -19.42 -32.17
N ARG A 384 0.70 -19.27 -32.21
CA ARG A 384 1.61 -20.31 -32.70
C ARG A 384 1.49 -21.61 -31.91
N GLU A 385 1.36 -21.53 -30.59
CA GLU A 385 1.16 -22.71 -29.75
C GLU A 385 -0.19 -23.39 -30.01
N GLN A 386 -1.27 -22.63 -30.19
CA GLN A 386 -2.59 -23.19 -30.52
C GLN A 386 -2.60 -23.84 -31.92
N GLY A 387 -2.01 -23.20 -32.92
CA GLY A 387 -1.85 -23.78 -34.26
C GLY A 387 -1.08 -25.11 -34.24
N ASN A 388 -0.03 -25.19 -33.42
CA ASN A 388 0.73 -26.43 -33.23
C ASN A 388 -0.09 -27.52 -32.51
N ARG A 389 -0.97 -27.17 -31.57
CA ARG A 389 -1.86 -28.16 -30.93
C ARG A 389 -2.89 -28.71 -31.92
N LEU A 390 -3.48 -27.84 -32.75
CA LEU A 390 -4.41 -28.23 -33.80
C LEU A 390 -3.74 -29.14 -34.85
N SER A 391 -2.51 -28.82 -35.25
CA SER A 391 -1.75 -29.65 -36.20
C SER A 391 -1.41 -31.02 -35.60
N LEU A 392 -0.98 -31.08 -34.33
CA LEU A 392 -0.72 -32.32 -33.59
C LEU A 392 -1.99 -33.16 -33.40
N GLN A 393 -3.13 -32.56 -33.05
CA GLN A 393 -4.42 -33.26 -32.99
C GLN A 393 -4.80 -33.82 -34.35
N SER A 394 -4.68 -33.04 -35.44
CA SER A 394 -4.97 -33.52 -36.79
C SER A 394 -4.03 -34.66 -37.22
N HIS A 395 -2.79 -34.67 -36.75
CA HIS A 395 -1.82 -35.74 -37.03
C HIS A 395 -2.14 -37.00 -36.23
N SER A 396 -2.47 -36.87 -34.94
CA SER A 396 -2.91 -37.99 -34.10
C SER A 396 -4.22 -38.63 -34.57
N LEU A 397 -5.19 -37.83 -35.04
CA LEU A 397 -6.43 -38.32 -35.66
C LEU A 397 -6.15 -39.04 -36.97
N ARG A 398 -5.22 -38.54 -37.79
CA ARG A 398 -4.76 -39.24 -39.00
C ARG A 398 -4.06 -40.56 -38.68
N LEU A 399 -3.25 -40.62 -37.62
CA LEU A 399 -2.61 -41.86 -37.16
C LEU A 399 -3.63 -42.88 -36.61
N LEU A 400 -4.61 -42.43 -35.82
CA LEU A 400 -5.71 -43.28 -35.34
C LEU A 400 -6.57 -43.81 -36.48
N ALA A 401 -6.91 -42.96 -37.47
CA ALA A 401 -7.63 -43.38 -38.68
C ALA A 401 -6.85 -44.43 -39.48
N LYS A 402 -5.53 -44.28 -39.59
CA LYS A 402 -4.63 -45.24 -40.24
C LYS A 402 -4.49 -46.56 -39.46
N HIS A 403 -4.65 -46.50 -38.13
CA HIS A 403 -4.66 -47.69 -37.28
C HIS A 403 -5.99 -48.47 -37.38
N THR A 404 -7.11 -47.78 -37.54
CA THR A 404 -8.43 -48.41 -37.79
C THR A 404 -8.58 -49.00 -39.20
N SER A 405 -7.83 -48.50 -40.19
CA SER A 405 -7.82 -49.09 -41.55
C SER A 405 -6.98 -50.36 -41.69
N ASN A 406 -6.14 -50.68 -40.70
CA ASN A 406 -5.29 -51.89 -40.69
C ASN A 406 -5.85 -53.05 -39.85
N VAL A 407 -7.09 -52.94 -39.38
CA VAL A 407 -7.79 -54.07 -38.74
C VAL A 407 -8.49 -54.89 -39.83
N PRO A 408 -8.21 -56.19 -39.99
CA PRO A 408 -8.88 -57.03 -40.98
C PRO A 408 -10.39 -57.03 -40.72
N ASN A 409 -11.17 -56.79 -41.78
CA ASN A 409 -12.63 -56.89 -41.79
C ASN A 409 -13.07 -58.32 -41.45
N HIS A 410 -13.20 -58.67 -40.17
CA HIS A 410 -14.13 -59.71 -39.73
C HIS A 410 -14.60 -59.42 -38.29
N LEU A 411 -15.93 -59.30 -38.16
CA LEU A 411 -16.74 -59.16 -36.94
C LEU A 411 -16.60 -57.85 -36.12
N ASN A 412 -17.46 -56.86 -36.42
CA ASN A 412 -18.24 -56.04 -35.46
C ASN A 412 -18.72 -54.67 -36.01
N ARG A 413 -19.11 -54.60 -37.30
CA ARG A 413 -19.73 -53.38 -37.86
C ARG A 413 -21.04 -52.94 -37.17
N PRO A 414 -21.96 -53.84 -36.73
CA PRO A 414 -23.21 -53.38 -36.11
C PRO A 414 -23.07 -52.95 -34.64
N ARG A 415 -22.04 -53.40 -33.91
CA ARG A 415 -21.90 -53.13 -32.46
C ARG A 415 -21.26 -51.77 -32.14
N ILE A 416 -20.49 -51.21 -33.06
CA ILE A 416 -19.83 -49.90 -32.92
C ILE A 416 -20.79 -48.76 -33.29
N GLU A 417 -21.64 -48.95 -34.31
CA GLU A 417 -22.66 -47.96 -34.69
C GLU A 417 -23.74 -47.79 -33.62
N GLU A 418 -24.09 -48.85 -32.88
CA GLU A 418 -25.05 -48.79 -31.77
C GLU A 418 -24.47 -48.06 -30.54
N LYS A 419 -23.18 -48.24 -30.27
CA LYS A 419 -22.47 -47.55 -29.17
C LYS A 419 -22.29 -46.06 -29.47
N ALA A 420 -21.97 -45.70 -30.72
CA ALA A 420 -21.90 -44.31 -31.18
C ALA A 420 -23.27 -43.60 -31.16
N ARG A 421 -24.38 -44.31 -31.44
CA ARG A 421 -25.74 -43.76 -31.31
C ARG A 421 -26.14 -43.54 -29.84
N LYS A 422 -25.68 -44.39 -28.91
CA LYS A 422 -25.89 -44.19 -27.46
C LYS A 422 -25.10 -42.98 -26.92
N GLU A 423 -23.80 -42.87 -27.23
CA GLU A 423 -22.98 -41.71 -26.82
C GLU A 423 -23.44 -40.38 -27.45
N LYS A 424 -24.07 -40.42 -28.62
CA LYS A 424 -24.66 -39.23 -29.25
C LYS A 424 -25.99 -38.83 -28.61
N ARG A 425 -26.77 -39.79 -28.08
CA ARG A 425 -27.98 -39.50 -27.26
C ARG A 425 -27.60 -38.97 -25.87
N GLU A 426 -26.56 -39.51 -25.24
CA GLU A 426 -26.10 -39.05 -23.92
C GLU A 426 -25.54 -37.63 -23.97
N ARG A 427 -24.74 -37.27 -24.99
CA ARG A 427 -24.28 -35.89 -25.20
C ARG A 427 -25.39 -34.89 -25.53
N HIS A 428 -26.48 -35.35 -26.15
CA HIS A 428 -27.63 -34.49 -26.44
C HIS A 428 -28.48 -34.24 -25.18
N LEU A 429 -28.57 -35.25 -24.29
CA LEU A 429 -29.19 -35.11 -22.97
C LEU A 429 -28.35 -34.24 -22.02
N GLU A 430 -27.01 -34.32 -22.07
CA GLU A 430 -26.13 -33.41 -21.32
C GLU A 430 -26.25 -31.97 -21.80
N HIS A 431 -26.33 -31.72 -23.12
CA HIS A 431 -26.56 -30.37 -23.65
C HIS A 431 -27.92 -29.80 -23.23
N GLN A 432 -29.00 -30.60 -23.26
CA GLN A 432 -30.31 -30.18 -22.76
C GLN A 432 -30.30 -29.91 -21.24
N ALA A 433 -29.48 -30.64 -20.46
CA ALA A 433 -29.31 -30.39 -19.03
C ALA A 433 -28.56 -29.08 -18.76
N TRP A 434 -27.53 -28.75 -19.55
CA TRP A 434 -26.81 -27.49 -19.46
C TRP A 434 -27.66 -26.29 -19.88
N ASP A 435 -28.53 -26.43 -20.89
CA ASP A 435 -29.46 -25.36 -21.30
C ASP A 435 -30.54 -25.10 -20.24
N LEU A 436 -31.02 -26.14 -19.54
CA LEU A 436 -31.94 -26.02 -18.39
C LEU A 436 -31.25 -25.36 -17.18
N ILE A 437 -29.98 -25.66 -16.92
CA ILE A 437 -29.21 -25.02 -15.84
C ILE A 437 -28.90 -23.56 -16.18
N SER A 438 -28.63 -23.24 -17.45
CA SER A 438 -28.44 -21.85 -17.91
C SER A 438 -29.72 -21.03 -17.77
N TRP A 439 -30.90 -21.61 -18.06
CA TRP A 439 -32.19 -20.92 -17.93
C TRP A 439 -32.58 -20.65 -16.47
N VAL A 440 -32.18 -21.51 -15.52
CA VAL A 440 -32.46 -21.33 -14.08
C VAL A 440 -31.54 -20.27 -13.44
N VAL A 441 -30.36 -20.01 -14.01
CA VAL A 441 -29.40 -19.01 -13.50
C VAL A 441 -29.71 -17.58 -14.01
N ASP A 442 -30.44 -17.42 -15.11
CA ASP A 442 -30.82 -16.11 -15.66
C ASP A 442 -32.17 -15.56 -15.14
N VAL A 443 -32.90 -16.29 -14.28
CA VAL A 443 -34.19 -15.86 -13.69
C VAL A 443 -34.09 -15.56 -12.18
N ARG A 444 -32.90 -15.17 -11.70
CA ARG A 444 -32.71 -14.62 -10.35
C ARG A 444 -31.63 -13.56 -10.34
#